data_AF-A0A849U8T4-F1
#
_entry.id   AF-A0A849U8T4-F1
#
_cell.length_a   1.000
_cell.length_b   1.000
_cell.length_c   1.000
_cell.angle_alpha   90.00
_cell.angle_beta   90.00
_cell.angle_gamma   90.00
#
_symmetry.space_group_name_H-M   'P 1'
#
loop_
_entity.id
_entity.type
_entity.pdbx_description
1 polymer ?
#
loop_
_entity_poly.entity_id
_entity_poly.type
_entity_poly.pdbx_seq_one_letter_code
_entity_poly.pdbx_strand_id
1 'polypeptide(L)' 'MQILNIIDEPEHIPTLAEWHHKEWSYLNPEGSIQKRIEKMQSYLADGLIPSTFIAKATVLLGSAAIVELDMDT' A
#
# COMPACT_ATOMS: atom_id res chain seq x y z
N MET A 1 -10.09 -12.17 -11.79
CA MET A 1 -9.67 -11.08 -10.89
C MET A 1 -9.96 -11.51 -9.47
N GLN A 2 -9.02 -11.33 -8.56
CA GLN A 2 -9.12 -11.65 -7.14
C GLN A 2 -8.76 -10.42 -6.32
N ILE A 3 -9.33 -10.32 -5.12
CA ILE A 3 -8.94 -9.36 -4.09
C ILE A 3 -8.27 -10.17 -2.98
N LEU A 4 -7.04 -9.82 -2.65
CA LEU A 4 -6.20 -10.54 -1.68
C LEU A 4 -5.70 -9.56 -0.62
N ASN A 5 -5.44 -10.04 0.59
CA ASN A 5 -4.71 -9.24 1.58
C ASN A 5 -3.23 -9.22 1.18
N ILE A 6 -2.55 -8.08 1.32
CA ILE A 6 -1.12 -7.94 1.02
C ILE A 6 -0.24 -8.88 1.85
N ILE A 7 -0.73 -9.33 3.02
CA ILE A 7 -0.05 -10.33 3.87
C ILE A 7 0.23 -11.63 3.10
N ASP A 8 -0.67 -12.01 2.18
CA ASP A 8 -0.55 -13.24 1.41
C ASP A 8 0.50 -13.11 0.28
N GLU A 9 0.79 -11.89 -0.18
CA GLU A 9 1.70 -11.61 -1.30
C GLU A 9 2.54 -10.33 -1.05
N PRO A 10 3.42 -10.31 -0.02
CA PRO A 10 4.17 -9.14 0.39
C PRO A 10 5.19 -8.66 -0.67
N GLU A 11 5.55 -9.50 -1.64
CA GLU A 11 6.42 -9.15 -2.77
C GLU A 11 5.87 -8.02 -3.64
N HIS A 12 4.57 -7.70 -3.53
CA HIS A 12 3.95 -6.60 -4.27
C HIS A 12 4.19 -5.21 -3.63
N ILE A 13 4.69 -5.14 -2.40
CA ILE A 13 4.95 -3.86 -1.68
C ILE A 13 5.82 -2.88 -2.49
N PRO A 14 6.96 -3.28 -3.11
CA PRO A 14 7.78 -2.35 -3.88
C PRO A 14 7.02 -1.69 -5.04
N THR A 15 6.19 -2.46 -5.75
CA THR A 15 5.37 -1.94 -6.86
C THR A 15 4.32 -0.95 -6.35
N LEU A 16 3.64 -1.29 -5.25
CA LEU A 16 2.64 -0.40 -4.64
C LEU A 16 3.28 0.90 -4.13
N ALA A 17 4.46 0.82 -3.51
CA ALA A 17 5.17 2.00 -3.02
C ALA A 17 5.59 2.94 -4.15
N GLU A 18 6.03 2.40 -5.29
CA GLU A 18 6.34 3.18 -6.49
C GLU A 18 5.09 3.87 -7.04
N TRP A 19 3.97 3.15 -7.19
CA TRP A 19 2.70 3.72 -7.65
C TRP A 19 2.23 4.85 -6.73
N HIS A 20 2.19 4.61 -5.42
CA HIS A 20 1.79 5.61 -4.43
C HIS A 20 2.70 6.84 -4.44
N HIS A 21 4.01 6.65 -4.63
CA HIS A 21 4.93 7.78 -4.75
C HIS A 21 4.68 8.58 -6.03
N LYS A 22 4.45 7.90 -7.16
CA LYS A 22 4.15 8.56 -8.43
C LYS A 22 2.85 9.36 -8.37
N GLU A 23 1.81 8.79 -7.77
CA GLU A 23 0.48 9.41 -7.69
C GLU A 23 0.37 10.51 -6.64
N TRP A 24 1.16 10.48 -5.56
CA TRP A 24 0.94 11.38 -4.42
C TRP A 24 2.20 12.04 -3.84
N SER A 25 3.38 11.89 -4.46
CA SER A 25 4.60 12.56 -3.97
C SER A 25 4.46 14.07 -3.87
N TYR A 26 3.69 14.71 -4.75
CA TYR A 26 3.45 16.15 -4.71
C TYR A 26 2.70 16.63 -3.45
N LEU A 27 1.99 15.74 -2.75
CA LEU A 27 1.31 16.06 -1.48
C LEU A 27 2.26 15.99 -0.27
N ASN A 28 3.37 15.27 -0.40
CA ASN A 28 4.35 15.10 0.67
C ASN A 28 5.78 15.15 0.07
N PRO A 29 6.36 16.36 -0.07
CA PRO A 29 7.68 16.56 -0.67
C PRO A 29 8.82 15.81 0.03
N GLU A 30 8.66 15.54 1.33
CA GLU A 30 9.63 14.81 2.16
C GLU A 30 9.46 13.28 2.09
N GLY A 31 8.43 12.81 1.37
CA GLY A 31 8.15 11.41 1.15
C GLY A 31 9.17 10.76 0.21
N SER A 32 9.49 9.49 0.45
CA SER A 32 10.31 8.68 -0.44
C SER A 32 9.66 7.32 -0.69
N ILE A 33 10.07 6.63 -1.75
CA ILE A 33 9.63 5.26 -2.02
C ILE A 33 9.98 4.35 -0.82
N GLN A 34 11.18 4.50 -0.26
CA GLN A 34 11.63 3.73 0.90
C GLN A 34 10.73 3.92 2.13
N LYS A 35 10.38 5.17 2.47
CA LYS A 35 9.44 5.45 3.57
C LYS A 35 8.06 4.83 3.33
N ARG A 36 7.61 4.75 2.06
CA ARG A 36 6.34 4.09 1.70
C ARG A 36 6.42 2.58 1.85
N ILE A 37 7.53 1.96 1.47
CA ILE A 37 7.77 0.53 1.68
C ILE A 37 7.72 0.22 3.18
N GLU A 38 8.44 0.98 4.00
CA GLU A 38 8.44 0.83 5.47
C GLU A 38 7.03 0.96 6.06
N LYS A 39 6.25 1.96 5.61
CA LYS A 39 4.85 2.13 6.01
C LYS A 39 4.00 0.91 5.61
N MET A 40 4.09 0.42 4.38
CA MET A 40 3.33 -0.74 3.92
C MET A 40 3.73 -2.05 4.61
N GLN A 41 5.01 -2.21 4.96
CA GLN A 41 5.48 -3.37 5.75
C GLN A 41 4.82 -3.42 7.13
N SER A 42 4.51 -2.26 7.74
CA SER A 42 3.75 -2.23 9.00
C SER A 42 2.33 -2.77 8.88
N TYR A 43 1.80 -2.93 7.65
CA TYR A 43 0.46 -3.46 7.39
C TYR A 43 0.46 -4.99 7.25
N LEU A 44 1.64 -5.62 7.37
CA LEU A 44 1.77 -7.07 7.39
C LEU A 44 1.45 -7.66 8.78
N ALA A 45 0.44 -7.12 9.44
CA ALA A 45 0.00 -7.54 10.77
C ALA A 45 -1.40 -8.15 10.69
N ASP A 46 -1.68 -9.14 11.54
CA ASP A 46 -3.01 -9.71 11.66
C ASP A 46 -3.99 -8.65 12.20
N GLY A 47 -4.91 -8.19 11.35
CA GLY A 47 -5.89 -7.18 11.69
C GLY A 47 -6.50 -6.48 10.48
N LEU A 48 -7.57 -5.72 10.70
CA LEU A 48 -8.21 -4.91 9.64
C LEU A 48 -7.58 -3.52 9.51
N ILE A 49 -7.04 -2.97 10.60
CA ILE A 49 -6.50 -1.61 10.65
C ILE A 49 -5.10 -1.65 11.28
N PRO A 50 -4.04 -1.20 10.58
CA PRO A 50 -4.01 -0.95 9.15
C PRO A 50 -3.97 -2.26 8.33
N SER A 51 -4.59 -2.27 7.15
CA SER A 51 -4.45 -3.37 6.19
C SER A 51 -4.43 -2.84 4.75
N THR A 52 -3.84 -3.59 3.83
CA THR A 52 -3.88 -3.30 2.39
C THR A 52 -4.40 -4.50 1.63
N PHE A 53 -5.35 -4.26 0.74
CA PHE A 53 -5.85 -5.24 -0.21
C PHE A 53 -5.35 -4.91 -1.61
N ILE A 54 -5.04 -5.95 -2.38
CA ILE A 54 -4.62 -5.84 -3.78
C ILE A 54 -5.67 -6.44 -4.71
N ALA A 55 -5.85 -5.82 -5.87
CA ALA A 55 -6.60 -6.39 -6.98
C ALA A 55 -5.63 -7.03 -7.98
N LYS A 56 -5.80 -8.32 -8.27
CA LYS A 56 -4.89 -9.08 -9.15
C LYS A 56 -5.65 -9.90 -10.18
N ALA A 57 -5.12 -9.94 -11.40
CA ALA A 57 -5.50 -10.88 -12.45
C ALA A 57 -4.23 -11.64 -12.90
N THR A 58 -3.90 -11.65 -14.18
CA THR A 58 -2.57 -12.07 -14.64
C THR A 58 -1.48 -11.07 -14.23
N VAL A 59 -1.87 -9.86 -13.87
CA VAL A 59 -1.00 -8.77 -13.40
C VAL A 59 -1.62 -8.09 -12.16
N LEU A 60 -0.81 -7.33 -11.44
CA LEU A 60 -1.27 -6.45 -10.37
C LEU A 60 -2.05 -5.26 -10.99
N LEU A 61 -3.25 -4.98 -10.50
CA LEU A 61 -4.15 -3.96 -11.07
C LEU A 61 -4.29 -2.72 -10.19
N GLY A 62 -4.10 -2.84 -8.88
CA GLY A 62 -4.27 -1.75 -7.94
C GLY A 62 -4.28 -2.22 -6.49
N SER A 63 -4.38 -1.26 -5.58
CA SER A 63 -4.52 -1.52 -4.14
C SER A 63 -5.48 -0.54 -3.48
N ALA A 64 -6.02 -0.95 -2.34
CA ALA A 64 -6.77 -0.10 -1.42
C ALA A 64 -6.31 -0.40 0.00
N ALA A 65 -6.06 0.65 0.79
CA ALA A 65 -5.66 0.53 2.18
C ALA A 65 -6.82 0.94 3.10
N ILE A 66 -6.93 0.24 4.23
CA ILE A 66 -7.78 0.63 5.35
C ILE A 66 -6.84 1.09 6.46
N VAL A 67 -6.96 2.34 6.86
CA VAL A 67 -6.17 2.97 7.92
C VAL A 67 -7.11 3.66 8.91
N GLU A 68 -6.65 3.87 10.14
CA GLU A 68 -7.46 4.50 11.19
C GLU A 68 -7.86 5.94 10.80
N LEU A 69 -6.89 6.68 10.26
CA LEU A 69 -7.06 8.05 9.78
C LEU A 69 -6.11 8.25 8.58
N ASP A 70 -6.66 8.59 7.42
CA ASP A 70 -5.86 8.79 6.19
C ASP A 70 -5.43 10.25 5.98
N MET A 71 -6.27 11.18 6.45
CA MET A 71 -6.04 12.61 6.35
C MET A 71 -6.00 13.23 7.74
N ASP A 72 -4.88 13.85 8.07
CA ASP A 72 -4.79 14.77 9.21
C ASP A 72 -5.47 16.09 8.82
N THR A 73 -6.15 16.74 9.77
CA THR A 73 -6.73 18.09 9.61
C THR A 73 -5.68 19.17 9.52
#